data_AF-A0A3B8JGJ1-F1
#
_entry.id   AF-A0A3B8JGJ1-F1
#
_cell.length_a   1.000
_cell.length_b   1.000
_cell.length_c   1.000
_cell.angle_alpha   90.00
_cell.angle_beta   90.00
_cell.angle_gamma   90.00
#
_symmetry.space_group_name_H-M   'P 1'
#
loop_
_entity.id
_entity.type
_entity.pdbx_description
1 polymer ?
#
loop_
_entity_poly.entity_id
_entity_poly.type
_entity_poly.pdbx_seq_one_letter_code
_entity_poly.pdbx_strand_id
1 'polypeptide(L)' 'MAKDPICGMRVEKATALKSELGGQTYYFCSENCQRTFESQQAG' A
#
# COMPACT_ATOMS: atom_id res chain seq x y z
N MET A 1 4.69 9.53 7.92
CA MET A 1 3.37 8.93 7.66
C MET A 1 3.19 8.77 6.15
N ALA A 2 2.63 7.65 5.70
CA ALA A 2 2.19 7.42 4.34
C ALA A 2 0.66 7.33 4.29
N LYS A 3 0.09 7.52 3.10
CA LYS A 3 -1.35 7.38 2.89
C LYS A 3 -1.57 6.10 2.10
N ASP A 4 -2.41 5.23 2.65
CA ASP A 4 -2.86 4.02 1.96
C ASP A 4 -3.67 4.43 0.71
N PRO A 5 -3.30 3.99 -0.50
CA PRO A 5 -3.99 4.38 -1.74
C PRO A 5 -5.36 3.71 -1.90
N ILE A 6 -5.66 2.65 -1.15
CA ILE A 6 -6.91 1.90 -1.22
C ILE A 6 -7.97 2.53 -0.33
N CYS A 7 -7.65 2.72 0.96
CA CYS A 7 -8.62 3.22 1.94
C CYS A 7 -8.40 4.69 2.33
N GLY A 8 -7.27 5.29 1.94
CA GLY A 8 -6.93 6.67 2.30
C GLY A 8 -6.45 6.86 3.75
N MET A 9 -6.32 5.77 4.51
CA MET A 9 -5.87 5.80 5.91
C MET A 9 -4.40 6.24 5.99
N ARG A 10 -4.06 7.02 7.03
CA ARG A 10 -2.66 7.38 7.31
C ARG A 10 -2.00 6.28 8.12
N VAL A 11 -0.85 5.83 7.65
CA VAL A 11 -0.08 4.72 8.25
C VAL A 11 1.36 5.16 8.50
N GLU A 12 2.01 4.53 9.47
CA GLU A 12 3.40 4.82 9.77
C GLU A 12 4.32 3.97 8.90
N LYS A 13 5.19 4.61 8.10
CA LYS A 13 6.09 3.91 7.17
C LYS A 13 7.00 2.87 7.83
N ALA A 14 7.29 3.04 9.12
CA ALA A 14 8.15 2.15 9.89
C ALA A 14 7.50 0.80 10.22
N THR A 15 6.16 0.77 10.35
CA THR A 15 5.40 -0.42 10.75
C THR A 15 4.37 -0.86 9.71
N ALA A 16 4.09 0.00 8.72
CA ALA A 16 3.16 -0.28 7.65
C ALA A 16 3.70 -1.32 6.67
N LEU A 17 2.78 -2.08 6.09
CA LEU A 17 3.08 -2.96 4.97
C LEU A 17 3.46 -2.12 3.75
N LYS A 18 4.34 -2.65 2.91
CA LYS A 18 4.78 -1.97 1.69
C LYS A 18 4.91 -2.93 0.53
N SER A 19 4.60 -2.46 -0.67
CA SER A 19 4.88 -3.15 -1.94
C SER A 19 5.64 -2.20 -2.85
N GLU A 20 6.60 -2.75 -3.59
CA GLU A 20 7.29 -2.05 -4.67
C GLU A 20 6.65 -2.41 -6.01
N LEU A 21 6.21 -1.39 -6.75
CA LEU A 21 5.55 -1.52 -8.04
C LEU A 21 6.11 -0.44 -8.97
N GLY A 22 6.69 -0.85 -10.10
CA GLY A 22 7.24 0.09 -11.10
C GLY A 22 8.36 0.99 -10.56
N GLY A 23 9.11 0.55 -9.54
CA GLY A 23 10.16 1.36 -8.89
C GLY A 23 9.65 2.33 -7.83
N GLN A 24 8.35 2.31 -7.50
CA GLN A 24 7.75 3.13 -6.46
C GLN A 24 7.31 2.26 -5.28
N THR A 25 7.67 2.67 -4.05
CA THR A 25 7.21 2.01 -2.83
C THR A 25 5.87 2.58 -2.36
N TYR A 26 4.85 1.73 -2.27
CA TYR A 26 3.54 2.03 -1.73
C TYR A 26 3.40 1.47 -0.32
N TYR A 27 2.60 2.12 0.53
CA TYR A 27 2.41 1.73 1.93
C TYR A 27 0.93 1.47 2.21
N PHE A 28 0.65 0.44 3.01
CA PHE A 28 -0.70 -0.05 3.28
C PHE A 28 -0.97 -0.22 4.76
N CYS A 29 -2.24 0.01 5.15
CA CYS A 29 -2.70 -0.13 6.54
C CYS A 29 -2.88 -1.60 6.93
N SER A 30 -3.09 -2.47 5.96
CA SER A 30 -3.38 -3.88 6.17
C SER A 30 -3.05 -4.69 4.92
N GLU A 31 -2.84 -6.00 5.11
CA GLU A 31 -2.58 -6.96 4.02
C GLU A 31 -3.71 -6.96 2.98
N ASN A 32 -4.96 -6.74 3.43
CA ASN A 32 -6.09 -6.67 2.53
C ASN A 32 -5.99 -5.48 1.56
N CYS A 33 -5.55 -4.31 2.03
CA CYS A 33 -5.32 -3.15 1.17
C CYS A 33 -4.14 -3.40 0.21
N GLN A 34 -3.05 -4.01 0.71
CA GLN A 34 -1.91 -4.39 -0.14
C GLN A 34 -2.34 -5.33 -1.27
N ARG A 35 -3.04 -6.43 -0.96
CA ARG A 35 -3.52 -7.38 -1.96
C ARG A 35 -4.50 -6.74 -2.95
N THR A 36 -5.39 -5.87 -2.46
CA THR A 36 -6.35 -5.14 -3.30
C THR A 36 -5.63 -4.17 -4.25
N PHE A 37 -4.52 -3.57 -3.81
CA PHE A 37 -3.67 -2.74 -4.66
C PHE A 37 -2.94 -3.55 -5.72
N GLU A 38 -2.31 -4.65 -5.34
CA GLU A 38 -1.60 -5.53 -6.27
C GLU A 38 -2.55 -6.11 -7.33
N SER A 39 -3.75 -6.52 -6.92
CA SER A 39 -4.80 -7.00 -7.84
C SER A 39 -5.25 -5.92 -8.84
N GLN A 40 -5.37 -4.66 -8.40
CA GLN A 40 -5.77 -3.54 -9.27
C GLN A 40 -4.67 -3.05 -10.21
N GLN A 41 -3.39 -3.23 -9.84
CA GLN A 41 -2.24 -2.79 -10.64
C GLN A 41 -1.66 -3.89 -11.53
N ALA A 42 -2.08 -5.13 -11.36
CA ALA A 42 -1.72 -6.26 -12.23
C ALA A 42 -2.51 -6.31 -13.56
N GLY A 43 -3.20 -5.21 -13.93
CA GLY A 43 -4.04 -5.09 -15.13
C GLY A 43 -3.41 -4.21 -16.21
#